data_AF-A0A925INI7-F1
#
_entry.id   AF-A0A925INI7-F1
#
_cell.length_a   1.000
_cell.length_b   1.000
_cell.length_c   1.000
_cell.angle_alpha   90.00
_cell.angle_beta   90.00
_cell.angle_gamma   90.00
#
_symmetry.space_group_name_H-M   'P 1'
#
loop_
_entity.id
_entity.type
_entity.pdbx_description
1 polymer ?
#
loop_
_entity_poly.entity_id
_entity_poly.type
_entity_poly.pdbx_seq_one_letter_code
_entity_poly.pdbx_strand_id
1 'polypeptide(L)'
;MIEVQLSKSSQEKIIVTFDTNVVNYFSVTNVRTSTSASGRIHVGHIKSIEITTNKKGKPVLLLTTKFNATFSNDEIDVEVLDKVKDLVAEVQRAMQTTVL
;
A
#
# COMPACT_ATOMS: atom_id res chain seq x y z
N MET A 1 14.18 4.74 1.66
CA MET A 1 12.75 5.01 1.85
C MET A 1 12.08 5.13 0.49
N ILE A 2 11.06 4.32 0.22
CA ILE A 2 10.21 4.43 -0.98
C ILE A 2 8.92 5.13 -0.57
N GLU A 3 8.44 6.08 -1.37
CA GLU A 3 7.14 6.74 -1.19
C GLU A 3 6.37 6.72 -2.51
N VAL A 4 5.11 6.27 -2.46
CA VAL A 4 4.24 6.19 -3.63
C VAL A 4 2.85 6.69 -3.26
N GLN A 5 2.36 7.65 -4.03
CA GLN A 5 0.95 8.03 -4.02
C GLN A 5 0.20 7.13 -5.01
N LEU A 6 -0.74 6.31 -4.53
CA LEU A 6 -1.42 5.30 -5.34
C LEU A 6 -2.42 5.90 -6.34
N SER A 7 -3.08 6.98 -5.96
CA SER A 7 -4.04 7.71 -6.79
C SER A 7 -3.78 9.20 -6.77
N LYS A 8 -3.84 9.84 -7.94
CA LYS A 8 -3.85 11.28 -8.19
C LYS A 8 -5.26 11.87 -8.10
N SER A 9 -6.28 11.04 -7.85
CA SER A 9 -7.64 11.49 -7.65
C SER A 9 -7.71 12.56 -6.57
N SER A 10 -8.40 13.66 -6.86
CA SER A 10 -8.64 14.72 -5.88
C SER A 10 -9.63 14.29 -4.78
N GLN A 11 -10.32 13.16 -4.96
CA GLN A 11 -11.30 12.65 -4.01
C GLN A 11 -10.67 11.73 -2.96
N GLU A 12 -9.63 11.00 -3.34
CA GLU A 12 -8.94 10.07 -2.45
C GLU A 12 -7.43 10.13 -2.71
N LYS A 13 -6.67 10.57 -1.69
CA LYS A 13 -5.22 10.58 -1.73
C LYS A 13 -4.69 9.50 -0.81
N ILE A 14 -4.15 8.44 -1.38
CA ILE A 14 -3.48 7.36 -0.65
C ILE A 14 -1.98 7.44 -0.88
N ILE A 15 -1.21 7.60 0.18
CA ILE A 15 0.25 7.58 0.18
C ILE A 15 0.69 6.33 0.92
N VAL A 16 1.57 5.55 0.31
CA VAL A 16 2.22 4.40 0.94
C VAL A 16 3.72 4.66 0.95
N THR A 17 4.33 4.49 2.12
CA THR A 17 5.77 4.60 2.31
C THR A 17 6.33 3.28 2.81
N PHE A 18 7.57 3.01 2.46
CA PHE A 18 8.34 1.92 2.99
C PHE A 18 9.70 2.41 3.50
N ASP A 19 9.94 2.19 4.78
CA ASP A 19 11.20 2.47 5.44
C ASP A 19 11.77 1.20 6.07
N THR A 20 12.69 0.56 5.33
CA THR A 20 13.49 -0.63 5.68
C THR A 20 12.70 -1.86 6.13
N ASN A 21 11.93 -1.75 7.21
CA ASN A 21 11.14 -2.82 7.81
C ASN A 21 9.69 -2.40 8.09
N VAL A 22 9.28 -1.20 7.67
CA VAL A 22 7.97 -0.65 8.02
C VAL A 22 7.27 -0.12 6.79
N VAL A 23 6.05 -0.61 6.55
CA VAL A 23 5.10 -0.02 5.61
C VAL A 23 4.21 0.95 6.38
N ASN A 24 4.14 2.21 5.96
CA ASN A 24 3.11 3.14 6.43
C ASN A 24 2.17 3.46 5.28
N TYR A 25 0.87 3.58 5.57
CA TYR A 25 -0.10 4.11 4.63
C TYR A 25 -0.89 5.22 5.28
N PHE A 26 -1.30 6.18 4.45
CA PHE A 26 -2.10 7.32 4.82
C PHE A 26 -3.12 7.57 3.70
N SER A 27 -4.40 7.46 4.01
CA SER A 27 -5.51 7.79 3.11
C SER A 27 -6.23 9.03 3.61
N VAL A 28 -6.49 9.97 2.70
CA VAL A 28 -7.37 11.13 2.91
C VAL A 28 -8.50 11.06 1.92
N THR A 29 -9.72 10.84 2.41
CA THR A 29 -10.93 10.91 1.59
C THR A 29 -11.62 12.25 1.84
N ASN A 30 -11.64 13.12 0.83
CA ASN A 30 -12.38 14.39 0.75
C ASN A 30 -12.18 15.42 1.91
N VAL A 31 -11.62 16.58 1.56
CA VAL A 31 -11.23 17.70 2.46
C VAL A 31 -12.40 18.30 3.29
N ARG A 32 -13.66 17.96 2.96
CA ARG A 32 -14.85 18.45 3.68
C ARG A 32 -15.40 17.50 4.75
N THR A 33 -15.05 16.22 4.73
CA THR A 33 -15.54 15.21 5.70
C THR A 33 -14.42 14.44 6.41
N SER A 34 -13.16 14.71 6.06
CA SER A 34 -11.93 14.40 6.82
C SER A 34 -11.91 13.06 7.56
N THR A 35 -12.29 11.97 6.89
CA THR A 35 -11.93 10.64 7.38
C THR A 35 -10.53 10.36 6.86
N SER A 36 -9.54 10.46 7.76
CA SER A 36 -8.17 10.05 7.47
C SER A 36 -7.92 8.68 8.08
N ALA A 37 -7.48 7.72 7.29
CA ALA A 37 -7.04 6.42 7.77
C ALA A 37 -5.52 6.36 7.66
N SER A 38 -4.86 6.00 8.76
CA SER A 38 -3.42 5.75 8.75
C SER A 38 -3.11 4.43 9.41
N GLY A 39 -2.05 3.79 8.96
CA GLY A 39 -1.56 2.57 9.58
C GLY A 39 -0.08 2.40 9.38
N ARG A 40 0.52 1.70 10.33
CA ARG A 40 1.95 1.36 10.34
C ARG A 40 2.07 -0.14 10.57
N ILE A 41 2.70 -0.83 9.64
CA ILE A 41 2.81 -2.29 9.63
C ILE A 41 4.28 -2.67 9.49
N HIS A 42 4.82 -3.35 10.49
CA HIS A 42 6.15 -3.95 10.41
C HIS A 42 6.13 -5.14 9.44
N VAL A 43 7.17 -5.32 8.63
CA VAL A 43 7.27 -6.42 7.64
C VAL A 43 7.10 -7.80 8.27
N GLY A 44 7.54 -7.98 9.52
CA GLY A 44 7.33 -9.21 10.28
C GLY A 44 5.85 -9.55 10.56
N HIS A 45 4.94 -8.57 10.46
CA HIS A 45 3.49 -8.77 10.60
C HIS A 45 2.77 -8.88 9.26
N ILE A 46 3.45 -8.65 8.13
CA ILE A 46 2.86 -8.79 6.81
C ILE A 46 2.78 -10.29 6.48
N LYS A 47 1.61 -10.72 6.00
CA LYS A 47 1.38 -12.07 5.46
C LYS A 47 1.61 -12.06 3.95
N SER A 48 1.01 -11.09 3.26
CA SER A 48 1.19 -10.88 1.82
C SER A 48 1.06 -9.41 1.47
N ILE A 49 1.76 -9.02 0.41
CA ILE A 49 1.60 -7.74 -0.28
C ILE A 49 1.69 -8.01 -1.78
N GLU A 50 0.71 -7.54 -2.53
CA GLU A 50 0.57 -7.86 -3.95
C GLU A 50 -0.23 -6.79 -4.70
N ILE A 51 0.01 -6.71 -6.01
CA ILE A 51 -0.83 -5.93 -6.92
C ILE A 51 -1.81 -6.90 -7.56
N THR A 52 -3.10 -6.67 -7.34
CA THR A 52 -4.19 -7.46 -7.93
C THR A 52 -5.05 -6.56 -8.81
N THR A 53 -6.20 -7.07 -9.26
CA THR A 53 -7.10 -6.35 -10.14
C THR A 53 -8.49 -6.30 -9.51
N ASN A 54 -9.10 -5.11 -9.44
CA ASN A 54 -10.48 -4.98 -8.96
C ASN A 54 -11.51 -5.48 -9.99
N LYS A 55 -12.80 -5.46 -9.63
CA LYS A 55 -13.91 -5.89 -10.50
C LYS A 55 -14.01 -5.13 -11.83
N LYS A 56 -13.37 -3.96 -11.95
CA LYS A 56 -13.35 -3.11 -13.15
C LYS A 56 -12.09 -3.32 -14.00
N GLY A 57 -11.24 -4.30 -13.68
CA GLY A 57 -10.00 -4.52 -14.43
C GLY A 57 -8.88 -3.54 -14.07
N LYS A 58 -9.00 -2.76 -12.99
CA LYS A 58 -7.99 -1.77 -12.58
C LYS A 58 -7.04 -2.35 -11.53
N PRO A 59 -5.74 -2.02 -11.60
CA PRO A 59 -4.76 -2.50 -10.63
C PRO A 59 -5.05 -1.92 -9.23
N VAL A 60 -4.88 -2.74 -8.19
CA VAL A 60 -5.02 -2.35 -6.78
C VAL A 60 -3.90 -2.96 -5.96
N LEU A 61 -3.48 -2.27 -4.90
CA LEU A 61 -2.51 -2.76 -3.92
C LEU A 61 -3.29 -3.44 -2.79
N LEU A 62 -3.00 -4.71 -2.57
CA LEU A 62 -3.55 -5.50 -1.47
C LEU A 62 -2.44 -5.84 -0.48
N LEU A 63 -2.63 -5.50 0.79
CA LEU A 63 -1.73 -5.87 1.88
C LEU A 63 -2.53 -6.59 2.95
N THR A 64 -2.14 -7.83 3.25
CA THR A 64 -2.76 -8.65 4.30
C THR A 64 -1.75 -8.90 5.41
N THR A 65 -2.18 -8.72 6.66
CA THR A 65 -1.37 -9.01 7.85
C THR A 65 -1.56 -10.45 8.32
N LYS A 66 -0.63 -10.95 9.14
CA LYS A 66 -0.74 -12.27 9.80
C LYS A 66 -1.95 -12.40 10.73
N PHE A 67 -2.52 -11.27 11.14
CA PHE A 67 -3.72 -11.19 11.98
C PHE A 67 -5.02 -11.08 11.15
N ASN A 68 -4.97 -11.33 9.83
CA ASN A 68 -6.09 -11.21 8.89
C ASN A 68 -6.69 -9.81 8.74
N ALA A 69 -6.00 -8.75 9.20
CA ALA A 69 -6.33 -7.38 8.83
C ALA A 69 -5.81 -7.10 7.41
N THR A 70 -6.65 -6.45 6.60
CA THR A 70 -6.37 -6.17 5.19
C THR A 70 -6.46 -4.68 4.91
N PHE A 71 -5.47 -4.16 4.18
CA PHE A 71 -5.48 -2.87 3.55
C PHE A 71 -5.63 -3.06 2.03
N SER A 72 -6.54 -2.30 1.41
CA SER A 72 -6.71 -2.25 -0.04
C SER A 72 -7.11 -0.84 -0.43
N ASN A 73 -6.65 -0.39 -1.60
CA ASN A 73 -7.17 0.81 -2.27
C ASN A 73 -8.17 0.45 -3.39
N ASP A 74 -8.85 1.48 -3.90
CA ASP A 74 -9.84 1.33 -4.98
C ASP A 74 -9.19 1.18 -6.37
N GLU A 75 -8.19 2.01 -6.68
CA GLU A 75 -7.41 1.94 -7.92
C GLU A 75 -6.00 2.53 -7.77
N ILE A 76 -5.04 1.95 -8.48
CA ILE A 76 -3.71 2.50 -8.71
C ILE A 76 -3.70 3.19 -10.08
N ASP A 77 -3.20 4.42 -10.15
CA ASP A 77 -2.95 5.08 -11.43
C ASP A 77 -1.89 4.34 -12.23
N VAL A 78 -2.16 4.09 -13.50
CA VAL A 78 -1.25 3.35 -14.39
C VAL A 78 0.14 4.02 -14.46
N GLU A 79 0.20 5.35 -14.38
CA GLU A 79 1.45 6.12 -14.42
C GLU A 79 2.37 5.88 -13.21
N VAL A 80 1.83 5.44 -12.08
CA VAL A 80 2.63 5.13 -10.87
C VAL A 80 2.80 3.63 -10.66
N LEU A 81 2.21 2.79 -11.52
CA LEU A 81 2.15 1.34 -11.35
C LEU A 81 3.54 0.71 -11.21
N ASP A 82 4.53 1.16 -12.00
CA ASP A 82 5.88 0.62 -11.91
C ASP A 82 6.56 0.96 -10.57
N LYS A 83 6.32 2.16 -10.03
CA LYS A 83 6.79 2.50 -8.67
C LYS A 83 6.10 1.66 -7.60
N VAL A 84 4.82 1.32 -7.78
CA VAL A 84 4.12 0.40 -6.87
C VAL A 84 4.70 -1.01 -6.96
N LYS A 85 5.09 -1.48 -8.15
CA LYS A 85 5.78 -2.77 -8.30
C LYS A 85 7.12 -2.78 -7.57
N ASP A 86 7.90 -1.70 -7.69
CA ASP A 86 9.17 -1.55 -6.97
C ASP A 86 8.96 -1.57 -5.45
N LEU A 87 7.95 -0.86 -4.95
CA LEU A 87 7.55 -0.88 -3.55
C LEU A 87 7.20 -2.30 -3.08
N VAL A 88 6.35 -3.02 -3.82
CA VAL A 88 5.94 -4.39 -3.48
C VAL A 88 7.15 -5.33 -3.46
N ALA A 89 8.01 -5.25 -4.48
CA ALA A 89 9.21 -6.08 -4.55
C ALA A 89 10.15 -5.81 -3.37
N GLU A 90 10.34 -4.56 -2.97
CA GLU A 90 11.20 -4.20 -1.85
C GLU A 90 10.63 -4.69 -0.51
N VAL A 91 9.32 -4.54 -0.28
CA VAL A 91 8.66 -5.06 0.92
C VAL A 91 8.80 -6.59 0.98
N GLN A 92 8.60 -7.29 -0.14
CA GLN A 92 8.77 -8.74 -0.21
C GLN A 92 10.21 -9.18 0.09
N ARG A 93 11.23 -8.45 -0.40
CA ARG A 93 12.64 -8.69 -0.05
C ARG A 93 12.90 -8.53 1.45
N ALA A 94 12.37 -7.48 2.06
CA ALA A 94 12.52 -7.24 3.49
C ALA A 94 11.80 -8.31 4.35
N MET A 95 10.63 -8.78 3.91
CA MET A 95 9.91 -9.88 4.55
C MET A 95 10.74 -11.17 4.59
N GLN A 96 11.53 -11.45 3.56
CA GLN A 96 12.41 -12.62 3.50
C GLN A 96 13.65 -12.48 4.40
N THR A 97 14.18 -11.26 4.51
CA THR A 97 15.40 -10.98 5.30
C THR A 97 15.12 -10.93 6.81
N THR A 98 13.87 -10.67 7.21
CA THR A 98 13.46 -10.57 8.62
C THR A 98 13.24 -11.96 9.28
N VAL A 99 13.45 -13.06 8.56
CA VAL A 99 13.40 -14.42 9.11
C VAL A 99 14.79 -14.83 9.59
N LEU A 100 15.22 -14.30 10.73
CA LEU A 100 16.38 -14.78 11.50
C LEU A 100 16.06 -14.73 13.00
#